data_AF-A0A7Y2L3B0-F1
#
_entry.id   AF-A0A7Y2L3B0-F1
#
_cell.length_a   1.000
_cell.length_b   1.000
_cell.length_c   1.000
_cell.angle_alpha   90.00
_cell.angle_beta   90.00
_cell.angle_gamma   90.00
#
_symmetry.space_group_name_H-M   'P 1'
#
loop_
_entity.id
_entity.type
_entity.pdbx_description
1 polymer ?
#
loop_
_entity_poly.entity_id
_entity_poly.type
_entity_poly.pdbx_seq_one_letter_code
_entity_poly.pdbx_strand_id
1 'polypeptide(L)' 'MPRLTAKDFAPELLELYDYYAHGKINRRQFLDRAAVICAGVSALSILNALSPDYALAEQVAFTDPDILAEYITYPSP' A
#
# COMPACT_ATOMS: atom_id res chain seq x y z
N MET A 1 -7.21 12.42 13.43
CA MET A 1 -8.37 12.04 12.59
C MET A 1 -8.34 10.53 12.41
N PRO A 2 -9.49 9.84 12.32
CA PRO A 2 -9.50 8.40 12.03
C PRO A 2 -8.88 8.11 10.66
N ARG A 3 -8.22 6.95 10.52
CA ARG A 3 -7.60 6.51 9.27
C ARG A 3 -8.68 6.14 8.25
N LEU A 4 -8.51 6.58 7.01
CA LEU A 4 -9.40 6.19 5.90
C LEU A 4 -9.26 4.70 5.60
N THR A 5 -10.34 4.12 5.09
CA THR A 5 -10.48 2.73 4.68
C THR A 5 -10.76 2.66 3.18
N ALA A 6 -10.67 1.46 2.60
CA ALA A 6 -11.01 1.27 1.19
C ALA A 6 -12.44 1.75 0.82
N LYS A 7 -13.38 1.74 1.78
CA LYS A 7 -14.76 2.21 1.57
C LYS A 7 -14.87 3.72 1.35
N ASP A 8 -13.84 4.47 1.74
CA ASP A 8 -13.80 5.92 1.64
C ASP A 8 -13.29 6.40 0.25
N PHE A 9 -12.95 5.46 -0.65
CA PHE A 9 -12.44 5.76 -1.98
C PHE A 9 -13.36 5.19 -3.08
N ALA A 10 -13.39 5.86 -4.23
CA ALA A 10 -14.07 5.33 -5.40
C ALA A 10 -13.42 4.01 -5.86
N PRO A 11 -14.20 2.98 -6.26
CA PRO A 11 -13.64 1.69 -6.71
C PRO A 11 -12.62 1.82 -7.85
N GLU A 12 -12.89 2.70 -8.81
CA GLU A 12 -12.01 2.98 -9.96
C GLU A 12 -10.64 3.53 -9.52
N LEU A 13 -10.60 4.27 -8.41
CA LEU A 13 -9.38 4.82 -7.84
C LEU A 13 -8.53 3.73 -7.17
N LEU A 14 -9.19 2.74 -6.55
CA LEU A 14 -8.53 1.59 -5.96
C LEU A 14 -7.93 0.68 -7.04
N GLU A 15 -8.66 0.44 -8.14
CA GLU A 15 -8.14 -0.32 -9.28
C GLU A 15 -6.95 0.41 -9.94
N LEU A 16 -7.04 1.73 -10.10
CA LEU A 16 -5.94 2.53 -10.63
C LEU A 16 -4.70 2.46 -9.73
N TYR A 17 -4.89 2.46 -8.42
CA TYR A 17 -3.80 2.29 -7.45
C TYR A 17 -3.21 0.88 -7.48
N ASP A 18 -4.04 -0.16 -7.64
CA ASP A 18 -3.59 -1.55 -7.80
C ASP A 18 -2.63 -1.68 -8.99
N TYR A 19 -2.97 -1.10 -10.14
CA TYR A 19 -2.08 -1.07 -11.31
C TYR A 19 -0.77 -0.33 -11.05
N TYR A 20 -0.79 0.75 -10.27
CA TYR A 20 0.44 1.46 -9.89
C TYR A 20 1.29 0.61 -8.93
N ALA A 21 0.70 0.07 -7.87
CA ALA A 21 1.37 -0.73 -6.84
C ALA A 21 2.01 -2.00 -7.43
N HIS A 22 1.40 -2.60 -8.45
CA HIS A 22 1.91 -3.77 -9.15
C HIS A 22 2.74 -3.43 -10.41
N GLY A 23 3.12 -2.16 -10.61
CA GLY A 23 4.04 -1.75 -11.66
C GLY A 23 3.48 -1.81 -13.09
N LYS A 24 2.15 -1.91 -13.27
CA LYS A 24 1.48 -1.87 -14.58
C LYS A 24 1.45 -0.46 -15.18
N ILE A 25 1.45 0.57 -14.34
CA ILE A 25 1.58 1.97 -14.72
C ILE A 25 2.62 2.66 -13.83
N ASN A 26 3.26 3.71 -14.36
CA ASN A 26 4.19 4.51 -13.57
C ASN A 26 3.47 5.60 -12.75
N ARG A 27 4.19 6.23 -11.83
CA ARG A 27 3.68 7.28 -10.94
C ARG A 27 2.99 8.44 -11.69
N ARG A 28 3.54 8.87 -12.82
CA ARG A 28 2.97 9.98 -13.61
C ARG A 28 1.62 9.59 -14.20
N GLN A 29 1.56 8.41 -14.82
CA GLN A 29 0.32 7.85 -15.36
C GLN A 29 -0.76 7.68 -14.28
N PHE A 30 -0.38 7.27 -13.06
CA PHE A 30 -1.31 7.23 -11.93
C PHE A 30 -1.84 8.63 -11.61
N LEU A 31 -0.97 9.62 -11.42
CA LEU A 31 -1.36 10.98 -11.04
C LEU A 31 -2.25 11.64 -12.09
N ASP A 32 -1.93 11.48 -13.37
CA ASP A 32 -2.69 12.05 -14.49
C ASP A 32 -4.11 11.48 -14.55
N ARG A 33 -4.26 10.15 -14.36
CA ARG A 33 -5.55 9.46 -14.39
C ARG A 33 -6.36 9.71 -13.12
N ALA A 34 -5.70 9.70 -11.96
CA ALA A 34 -6.34 9.95 -10.67
C ALA A 34 -6.90 11.37 -10.59
N ALA A 35 -6.23 12.37 -11.19
CA ALA A 35 -6.69 13.76 -11.18
C ALA A 35 -8.10 13.95 -11.76
N VAL A 36 -8.52 13.10 -12.69
CA VAL A 36 -9.88 13.14 -13.28
C VAL A 36 -10.94 12.63 -12.30
N ILE A 37 -10.57 11.69 -11.43
CA ILE A 37 -11.48 11.03 -10.47
C ILE A 37 -11.60 11.85 -9.18
N CYS A 38 -10.54 12.57 -8.80
CA CYS A 38 -10.46 13.27 -7.53
C CYS A 38 -11.17 14.64 -7.59
N ALA A 39 -12.49 14.66 -7.42
CA ALA A 39 -13.29 15.88 -7.40
C ALA A 39 -12.94 16.80 -6.20
N GLY A 40 -11.99 17.73 -6.38
CA GLY A 40 -11.61 18.74 -5.38
C GLY A 40 -10.49 18.31 -4.41
N VAL A 41 -9.98 17.09 -4.54
CA VAL A 41 -8.81 16.58 -3.78
C VAL A 41 -7.65 16.39 -4.75
N SER A 42 -6.42 16.71 -4.34
CA SER A 42 -5.28 16.50 -5.24
C SER A 42 -4.94 15.01 -5.39
N ALA A 43 -4.59 14.58 -6.61
CA ALA A 43 -4.15 13.21 -6.88
C ALA A 43 -2.94 12.80 -6.01
N LEU A 44 -2.10 13.77 -5.61
CA LEU A 44 -1.00 13.53 -4.68
C LEU A 44 -1.49 13.22 -3.26
N SER A 45 -2.54 13.91 -2.78
CA SER A 45 -3.12 13.63 -1.46
C SER A 45 -3.73 12.23 -1.42
N ILE A 46 -4.40 11.83 -2.51
CA ILE A 46 -4.88 10.46 -2.67
C ILE A 46 -3.74 9.45 -2.68
N LEU A 47 -2.67 9.72 -3.43
CA LEU A 47 -1.52 8.82 -3.45
C LEU A 47 -0.94 8.62 -2.05
N ASN A 48 -0.79 9.70 -1.28
CA ASN A 48 -0.33 9.61 0.10
C ASN A 48 -1.30 8.82 1.00
N ALA A 49 -2.61 8.98 0.81
CA ALA A 49 -3.63 8.29 1.61
C ALA A 49 -3.72 6.78 1.29
N LEU A 50 -3.45 6.39 0.04
CA LEU A 50 -3.46 4.99 -0.42
C LEU A 50 -2.11 4.29 -0.22
N SER A 51 -1.01 5.04 -0.13
CA SER A 51 0.33 4.47 0.06
C SER A 51 0.44 3.75 1.40
N PRO A 52 1.19 2.62 1.48
CA PRO A 52 1.34 1.91 2.73
C PRO A 52 2.14 2.76 3.72
N ASP A 53 1.61 2.89 4.93
CA ASP A 53 2.38 3.37 6.08
C ASP A 53 2.89 2.16 6.85
N TYR A 54 4.12 1.75 6.56
CA TYR A 54 4.72 0.57 7.19
C TYR A 54 4.98 0.76 8.68
N ALA A 55 5.07 2.01 9.17
CA ALA A 55 5.19 2.26 10.61
C ALA A 55 3.91 1.89 11.36
N LEU A 56 2.75 1.96 10.69
CA LEU A 56 1.46 1.51 11.22
C LEU A 56 1.17 0.03 10.95
N ALA A 57 2.06 -0.67 10.24
CA ALA A 57 1.86 -2.06 9.83
C ALA A 57 2.45 -3.08 10.83
N GLU A 58 3.14 -2.63 11.88
CA GLU A 58 3.66 -3.53 12.91
C GLU A 58 2.51 -4.23 13.63
N GLN A 59 2.35 -5.53 13.37
CA GLN A 59 1.39 -6.38 14.07
C GLN A 59 2.03 -7.17 15.21
N VAL A 60 3.31 -7.52 15.04
CA VAL A 60 4.11 -8.30 15.98
C VAL A 60 5.44 -7.60 16.13
N ALA A 61 5.92 -7.48 17.37
CA ALA A 61 7.20 -6.87 17.64
C ALA A 61 8.31 -7.65 16.94
N PHE A 62 9.27 -6.96 16.33
CA PHE A 62 10.43 -7.62 15.73
C PHE A 62 11.23 -8.47 16.74
N THR A 63 11.10 -8.16 18.04
CA THR A 63 11.74 -8.88 19.16
C THR A 63 10.74 -9.70 19.97
N ASP A 64 9.63 -10.13 19.39
CA ASP A 64 8.64 -10.95 20.09
C ASP A 64 9.30 -12.26 20.60
N PRO A 65 9.29 -12.52 21.92
CA PRO A 65 9.95 -13.69 22.51
C PRO A 65 9.29 -15.02 22.12
N ASP A 66 8.04 -15.00 21.64
CA ASP A 66 7.34 -16.20 21.15
C ASP A 66 7.81 -16.60 19.73
N ILE A 67 8.52 -15.71 19.02
CA ILE A 67 9.13 -16.00 17.71
C ILE A 67 10.56 -16.51 17.90
N LEU A 68 10.77 -17.80 17.66
CA LEU A 68 12.09 -18.44 17.69
C LEU A 68 12.66 -18.56 16.27
N ALA A 69 13.72 -17.80 15.99
CA ALA A 69 14.43 -17.87 14.71
C ALA A 69 15.49 -18.96 14.74
N GLU A 70 15.44 -19.88 13.76
CA GLU A 70 16.37 -21.01 13.65
C GLU A 70 16.93 -21.12 12.23
N TYR A 71 18.19 -21.56 12.13
CA TYR A 71 18.78 -21.97 10.85
C TYR A 71 18.59 -23.49 10.67
N ILE A 72 17.94 -23.89 9.58
CA ILE A 72 17.70 -25.30 9.26
C ILE A 72 18.58 -25.70 8.07
N THR A 73 19.31 -26.81 8.20
CA THR A 73 20.17 -27.35 7.15
C THR A 73 19.50 -28.53 6.48
N TYR A 74 19.51 -28.56 5.15
CA TYR A 74 19.04 -29.70 4.35
C TYR A 74 20.22 -30.35 3.63
N PRO A 75 20.24 -31.68 3.49
CA PRO A 75 21.24 -32.33 2.64
C PRO A 75 21.04 -31.88 1.19
N SER A 76 22.14 -31.57 0.52
CA SER A 76 22.12 -31.35 -0.94
C SER A 76 21.68 -32.64 -1.65
N PRO A 77 20.90 -32.54 -2.75
CA PRO A 77 20.61 -33.68 -3.62
C PRO A 77 21.88 -34.37 -4.14
#